data_AF-A0A124JYZ2-F1
#
_entry.id   AF-A0A124JYZ2-F1
#
_cell.length_a   1.000
_cell.length_b   1.000
_cell.length_c   1.000
_cell.angle_alpha   90.00
_cell.angle_beta   90.00
_cell.angle_gamma   90.00
#
_symmetry.space_group_name_H-M   'P 1'
#
loop_
_entity.id
_entity.type
_entity.pdbx_description
1 polymer ?
#
loop_
_entity_poly.entity_id
_entity_poly.type
_entity_poly.pdbx_seq_one_letter_code
_entity_poly.pdbx_strand_id
1 'polypeptide(L)'
;MPKTLALSIALGMSALTLAPTTASAQSADWIKSVARTIAAKQTYPRSAQMRGEEGTAKVKIFISASGAVERTELVSPSGSSTLDKEALALPTRAGQVPAPPGGPTAVTVPITWKLL
;
A
#
# COMPACT_ATOMS: atom_id res chain seq x y z
N MET A 1 -67.31 -3.89 19.91
CA MET A 1 -67.40 -2.73 18.97
C MET A 1 -66.45 -1.64 19.46
N PRO A 2 -65.67 -1.03 18.55
CA PRO A 2 -64.34 -0.48 18.82
C PRO A 2 -64.34 1.04 19.07
N LYS A 3 -63.31 1.56 19.76
CA LYS A 3 -62.98 2.99 19.74
C LYS A 3 -61.52 3.16 19.33
N THR A 4 -61.37 3.83 18.21
CA THR A 4 -60.17 4.10 17.42
C THR A 4 -59.17 4.99 18.16
N LEU A 5 -57.88 4.68 18.00
CA LEU A 5 -56.78 5.61 18.29
C LEU A 5 -56.05 5.88 16.97
N ALA A 6 -56.06 7.16 16.58
CA ALA A 6 -55.50 7.66 15.35
C ALA A 6 -53.97 7.62 15.37
N LEU A 7 -53.39 7.05 14.30
CA LEU A 7 -51.97 7.00 14.02
C LEU A 7 -51.56 8.30 13.30
N SER A 8 -50.78 9.15 13.95
CA SER A 8 -50.16 10.31 13.29
C SER A 8 -48.72 9.96 12.91
N ILE A 9 -48.50 9.56 11.67
CA ILE A 9 -47.16 9.40 11.08
C ILE A 9 -46.73 10.78 10.58
N ALA A 10 -45.87 11.44 11.35
CA ALA A 10 -45.19 12.65 10.90
C ALA A 10 -44.01 12.26 10.00
N LEU A 11 -44.02 12.81 8.78
CA LEU A 11 -42.90 12.86 7.85
C LEU A 11 -41.64 13.43 8.53
N GLY A 12 -40.57 12.64 8.57
CA GLY A 12 -39.21 13.12 8.79
C GLY A 12 -38.31 12.47 7.76
N MET A 13 -38.08 13.14 6.63
CA MET A 13 -37.04 12.77 5.67
C MET A 13 -35.68 12.99 6.33
N SER A 14 -35.18 11.97 7.02
CA SER A 14 -33.79 11.95 7.49
C SER A 14 -32.90 11.75 6.28
N ALA A 15 -32.20 12.82 5.88
CA ALA A 15 -31.19 12.79 4.84
C ALA A 15 -30.08 11.80 5.22
N LEU A 16 -29.91 10.75 4.40
CA LEU A 16 -28.79 9.84 4.47
C LEU A 16 -27.52 10.59 4.04
N THR A 17 -26.87 11.28 4.98
CA THR A 17 -25.52 11.80 4.74
C THR A 17 -24.56 10.63 4.71
N LEU A 18 -24.28 10.12 3.51
CA LEU A 18 -23.17 9.22 3.26
C LEU A 18 -21.88 10.00 3.50
N ALA A 19 -21.36 9.95 4.73
CA ALA A 19 -20.04 10.46 5.05
C ALA A 19 -19.00 9.76 4.16
N PRO A 20 -18.13 10.50 3.44
CA PRO A 20 -17.12 9.88 2.61
C PRO A 20 -16.09 9.15 3.48
N THR A 21 -15.79 7.91 3.11
CA THR A 21 -14.81 7.01 3.76
C THR A 21 -13.37 7.51 3.53
N THR A 22 -12.99 8.64 4.12
CA THR A 22 -11.67 9.30 3.91
C THR A 22 -10.49 8.43 4.36
N ALA A 23 -10.69 7.55 5.33
CA ALA A 23 -9.63 6.66 5.84
C ALA A 23 -9.07 5.70 4.77
N SER A 24 -9.91 5.17 3.88
CA SER A 24 -9.44 4.28 2.80
C SER A 24 -8.74 5.05 1.69
N ALA A 25 -9.23 6.24 1.34
CA ALA A 25 -8.58 7.09 0.32
C ALA A 25 -7.20 7.57 0.79
N GLN A 26 -7.09 8.04 2.03
CA GLN A 26 -5.82 8.48 2.64
C GLN A 26 -4.81 7.33 2.73
N SER A 27 -5.28 6.10 3.00
CA SER A 27 -4.43 4.91 2.99
C SER A 27 -3.91 4.59 1.58
N ALA A 28 -4.76 4.67 0.55
CA ALA A 28 -4.35 4.39 -0.83
C ALA A 28 -3.31 5.38 -1.36
N ASP A 29 -3.45 6.66 -1.04
CA ASP A 29 -2.50 7.69 -1.47
C ASP A 29 -1.17 7.58 -0.73
N TRP A 30 -1.20 7.22 0.57
CA TRP A 30 0.01 6.87 1.30
C TRP A 30 0.75 5.68 0.67
N ILE A 31 0.06 4.59 0.31
CA ILE A 31 0.65 3.43 -0.37
C ILE A 31 1.34 3.85 -1.68
N LYS A 32 0.68 4.69 -2.49
CA LYS A 32 1.28 5.22 -3.73
C LYS A 32 2.53 6.05 -3.44
N SER A 33 2.52 6.86 -2.39
CA SER A 33 3.68 7.67 -1.98
C SER A 33 4.86 6.80 -1.55
N VAL A 34 4.60 5.72 -0.79
CA VAL A 34 5.61 4.73 -0.43
C VAL A 34 6.18 4.05 -1.68
N ALA A 35 5.30 3.57 -2.57
CA ALA A 35 5.71 2.93 -3.82
C ALA A 35 6.58 3.86 -4.68
N ARG A 36 6.21 5.14 -4.80
CA ARG A 36 7.01 6.16 -5.51
C ARG A 36 8.37 6.38 -4.87
N THR A 37 8.43 6.44 -3.54
CA THR A 37 9.69 6.65 -2.80
C THR A 37 10.66 5.48 -3.02
N ILE A 38 10.13 4.26 -3.03
CA ILE A 38 10.91 3.04 -3.28
C ILE A 38 11.35 2.99 -4.75
N ALA A 39 10.42 3.24 -5.68
CA ALA A 39 10.71 3.25 -7.11
C ALA A 39 11.77 4.29 -7.49
N ALA A 40 11.76 5.46 -6.86
CA ALA A 40 12.77 6.50 -7.08
C ALA A 40 14.19 6.05 -6.65
N LYS A 41 14.30 5.08 -5.76
CA LYS A 41 15.57 4.49 -5.31
C LYS A 41 15.86 3.14 -5.96
N GLN A 42 14.95 2.62 -6.79
CA GLN A 42 15.10 1.33 -7.45
C GLN A 42 16.31 1.35 -8.38
N THR A 43 17.20 0.39 -8.18
CA THR A 43 18.32 0.13 -9.08
C THR A 43 18.05 -1.18 -9.79
N TYR A 44 18.33 -1.24 -11.09
CA TYR A 44 18.31 -2.49 -11.85
C TYR A 44 19.74 -3.07 -11.81
N PRO A 45 19.98 -4.21 -11.12
CA PRO A 45 21.32 -4.78 -11.02
C PRO A 45 21.93 -5.05 -12.40
N ARG A 46 23.17 -4.59 -12.64
CA ARG A 46 23.86 -4.79 -13.94
C ARG A 46 23.92 -6.25 -14.37
N SER A 47 24.10 -7.16 -13.42
CA SER A 47 24.13 -8.60 -13.69
C SER A 47 22.78 -9.13 -14.19
N ALA A 48 21.66 -8.60 -13.69
CA ALA A 48 20.31 -8.91 -14.16
C ALA A 48 20.05 -8.28 -15.54
N GLN A 49 20.48 -7.04 -15.77
CA GLN A 49 20.39 -6.38 -17.07
C GLN A 49 21.14 -7.16 -18.17
N MET A 50 22.39 -7.55 -17.90
CA MET A 50 23.23 -8.31 -18.83
C MET A 50 22.64 -9.66 -19.20
N ARG A 51 21.90 -10.28 -18.28
CA ARG A 51 21.23 -11.58 -18.48
C ARG A 51 19.82 -11.45 -19.03
N GLY A 52 19.32 -10.22 -19.26
CA GLY A 52 17.98 -9.99 -19.74
C GLY A 52 16.88 -10.37 -18.73
N GLU A 53 17.17 -10.33 -17.43
CA GLU A 53 16.23 -10.77 -16.40
C GLU A 53 15.20 -9.69 -16.09
N GLU A 54 13.93 -9.96 -16.36
CA GLU A 54 12.80 -9.11 -16.03
C GLU A 54 11.88 -9.79 -15.01
N GLY A 55 11.00 -9.02 -14.37
CA GLY A 55 10.01 -9.60 -13.46
C GLY A 55 9.40 -8.60 -12.52
N THR A 56 8.44 -9.09 -11.71
CA THR A 56 7.81 -8.28 -10.66
C THR A 56 7.89 -9.02 -9.32
N ALA A 57 8.69 -8.51 -8.39
CA ALA A 57 8.71 -9.00 -7.02
C ALA A 57 7.64 -8.27 -6.20
N LYS A 58 6.93 -8.97 -5.31
CA LYS A 58 6.05 -8.33 -4.31
C LYS A 58 6.74 -8.40 -2.97
N VAL A 59 7.00 -7.24 -2.37
CA VAL A 59 7.68 -7.13 -1.08
C VAL A 59 6.72 -6.52 -0.07
N LYS A 60 6.55 -7.20 1.06
CA LYS A 60 5.86 -6.66 2.24
C LYS A 60 6.87 -5.92 3.09
N ILE A 61 6.54 -4.68 3.42
CA ILE A 61 7.42 -3.75 4.13
C ILE A 61 6.70 -3.38 5.41
N PHE A 62 7.35 -3.61 6.55
CA PHE A 62 6.88 -3.24 7.87
C PHE A 62 7.47 -1.87 8.22
N ILE A 63 6.59 -0.92 8.50
CA ILE A 63 6.91 0.49 8.65
C ILE A 63 6.45 0.94 10.04
N SER A 64 7.36 1.55 10.78
CA SER A 64 7.09 2.12 12.10
C SER A 64 6.19 3.36 12.00
N ALA A 65 5.67 3.85 13.13
CA ALA A 65 4.92 5.10 13.18
C ALA A 65 5.71 6.33 12.67
N SER A 66 7.05 6.29 12.77
CA SER A 66 7.93 7.36 12.29
C SER A 66 8.26 7.28 10.80
N GLY A 67 7.81 6.22 10.11
CA GLY A 67 8.15 5.95 8.72
C GLY A 67 9.48 5.21 8.54
N ALA A 68 10.08 4.67 9.60
CA ALA A 68 11.27 3.84 9.48
C ALA A 68 10.90 2.45 8.95
N VAL A 69 11.73 1.89 8.06
CA VAL A 69 11.55 0.51 7.59
C VAL A 69 12.18 -0.44 8.60
N GLU A 70 11.36 -1.27 9.25
CA GLU A 70 11.80 -2.20 10.29
C GLU A 70 12.14 -3.58 9.74
N ARG A 71 11.32 -4.06 8.79
CA ARG A 71 11.47 -5.38 8.18
C ARG A 71 10.94 -5.39 6.75
N THR A 72 11.52 -6.26 5.93
CA THR A 72 11.02 -6.59 4.59
C THR A 72 10.89 -8.09 4.41
N GLU A 73 9.79 -8.53 3.79
CA GLU A 73 9.52 -9.93 3.48
C GLU A 73 9.14 -10.07 2.01
N LEU A 74 9.67 -11.10 1.34
CA LEU A 74 9.30 -11.41 -0.04
C LEU A 74 7.99 -12.19 -0.05
N VAL A 75 6.94 -11.61 -0.63
CA VAL A 75 5.61 -12.23 -0.74
C VAL A 75 5.49 -13.01 -2.06
N SER A 76 6.06 -12.47 -3.13
CA SER A 76 6.09 -13.12 -4.44
C SER A 76 7.45 -12.87 -5.08
N PRO A 77 8.17 -13.92 -5.50
CA PRO A 77 9.40 -13.76 -6.26
C PRO A 77 9.11 -13.18 -7.64
N SER A 78 10.11 -12.53 -8.23
CA SER A 78 10.09 -11.98 -9.58
C SER A 78 10.36 -13.01 -10.67
N GLY A 79 10.95 -14.15 -10.31
CA GLY A 79 11.50 -15.13 -11.25
C GLY A 79 13.03 -15.05 -11.38
N SER A 80 13.69 -14.03 -10.81
CA SER A 80 15.15 -13.93 -10.70
C SER A 80 15.58 -13.76 -9.26
N SER A 81 16.50 -14.62 -8.80
CA SER A 81 17.12 -14.48 -7.48
C SER A 81 17.93 -13.20 -7.32
N THR A 82 18.41 -12.60 -8.42
CA THR A 82 19.16 -11.34 -8.38
C THR A 82 18.21 -10.17 -8.16
N LEU A 83 17.08 -10.17 -8.86
CA LEU A 83 16.02 -9.17 -8.68
C LEU A 83 15.36 -9.28 -7.31
N ASP A 84 15.13 -10.51 -6.82
CA ASP A 84 14.53 -10.75 -5.50
C ASP A 84 15.41 -10.24 -4.34
N LYS A 85 16.74 -10.44 -4.45
CA LYS A 85 17.70 -9.88 -3.48
C LYS A 85 17.67 -8.36 -3.50
N GLU A 86 17.63 -7.75 -4.68
CA GLU A 86 17.52 -6.30 -4.80
C GLU A 86 16.17 -5.80 -4.25
N ALA A 87 15.08 -6.52 -4.49
CA ALA A 87 13.75 -6.20 -3.98
C ALA A 87 13.72 -6.06 -2.45
N LEU A 88 14.42 -6.95 -1.74
CA LEU A 88 14.55 -6.93 -0.29
C LEU A 88 15.52 -5.86 0.22
N ALA A 89 16.59 -5.61 -0.55
CA ALA A 89 17.59 -4.60 -0.19
C ALA A 89 17.05 -3.17 -0.34
N LEU A 90 16.18 -2.92 -1.31
CA LEU A 90 15.71 -1.57 -1.65
C LEU A 90 15.00 -0.84 -0.51
N PRO A 91 13.97 -1.38 0.16
CA PRO A 91 13.30 -0.68 1.24
C PRO A 91 14.22 -0.50 2.46
N THR A 92 15.05 -1.50 2.73
CA THR A 92 16.06 -1.44 3.80
C THR A 92 17.08 -0.32 3.54
N ARG A 93 17.52 -0.14 2.30
CA ARG A 93 18.44 0.92 1.85
C ARG A 93 17.78 2.29 1.84
N ALA A 94 16.48 2.35 1.54
CA ALA A 94 15.72 3.60 1.62
C ALA A 94 15.71 4.15 3.05
N GLY A 95 15.67 3.26 4.06
CA GLY A 95 15.79 3.56 5.50
C GLY A 95 14.56 4.28 6.08
N GLN A 96 14.02 5.22 5.33
CA GLN A 96 12.84 6.00 5.69
C GLN A 96 11.90 6.13 4.49
N VAL A 97 10.61 5.96 4.78
CA VAL A 97 9.49 6.13 3.85
C VAL A 97 8.47 7.09 4.50
N PRO A 98 7.49 7.62 3.75
CA PRO A 98 6.45 8.47 4.32
C PRO A 98 5.78 7.81 5.53
N ALA A 99 5.65 8.56 6.62
CA ALA A 99 5.03 8.06 7.84
C ALA A 99 3.57 7.64 7.59
N PRO A 100 3.15 6.47 8.08
CA PRO A 100 1.79 5.98 7.91
C PRO A 100 0.78 6.85 8.69
N PRO A 101 -0.41 7.12 8.11
CA PRO A 101 -1.41 8.01 8.72
C PRO A 101 -2.08 7.45 9.99
N GLY A 102 -1.96 6.14 10.26
CA GLY A 102 -2.64 5.45 11.35
C GLY A 102 -1.71 4.74 12.34
N GLY A 103 -0.41 5.08 12.35
CA GLY A 103 0.61 4.38 13.15
C GLY A 103 1.27 3.20 12.42
N PRO A 104 2.04 2.35 13.14
CA PRO A 104 2.84 1.30 12.54
C PRO A 104 1.98 0.37 11.69
N THR A 105 2.41 0.07 10.47
CA THR A 105 1.64 -0.75 9.53
C THR A 105 2.55 -1.49 8.57
N ALA A 106 1.98 -2.43 7.82
CA ALA A 106 2.69 -3.12 6.75
C ALA A 106 2.02 -2.88 5.41
N VAL A 107 2.82 -2.69 4.36
CA VAL A 107 2.35 -2.48 2.99
C VAL A 107 3.05 -3.43 2.04
N THR A 108 2.29 -4.00 1.10
CA THR A 108 2.86 -4.81 0.02
C THR A 108 3.01 -3.95 -1.22
N VAL A 109 4.25 -3.81 -1.69
CA VAL A 109 4.58 -3.00 -2.87
C VAL A 109 5.08 -3.92 -3.99
N PRO A 110 4.52 -3.84 -5.21
CA PRO A 110 5.10 -4.49 -6.37
C PRO A 110 6.30 -3.69 -6.89
N ILE A 111 7.42 -4.36 -7.08
CA ILE A 111 8.65 -3.81 -7.66
C ILE A 111 8.85 -4.49 -9.00
N THR A 112 8.74 -3.73 -10.09
CA THR A 112 8.81 -4.25 -11.47
C THR A 112 10.11 -3.83 -12.13
N TRP A 113 10.79 -4.76 -12.78
CA TRP A 113 11.91 -4.50 -13.67
C TRP A 113 11.53 -4.90 -15.10
N LYS A 114 11.79 -3.99 -16.04
CA LYS A 114 11.63 -4.19 -17.47
C LYS A 114 12.82 -3.60 -18.21
N LEU A 115 13.22 -4.26 -19.28
CA LEU A 115 14.17 -3.77 -20.28
C LEU A 115 13.38 -2.91 -21.26
N LEU A 116 13.86 -1.69 -21.49
CA LEU A 116 13.29 -0.75 -22.45
C LEU A 116 13.91 -0.96 -23.83
#